data_AF-A0A832WB98-F1
#
_entry.id   AF-A0A832WB98-F1
#
_cell.length_a   1.000
_cell.length_b   1.000
_cell.length_c   1.000
_cell.angle_alpha   90.00
_cell.angle_beta   90.00
_cell.angle_gamma   90.00
#
_symmetry.space_group_name_H-M   'P 1'
#
loop_
_entity.id
_entity.type
_entity.pdbx_description
1 polymer ?
#
loop_
_entity_poly.entity_id
_entity_poly.type
_entity_poly.pdbx_seq_one_letter_code
_entity_poly.pdbx_strand_id
1 'polypeptide(L)'
;MKPVIFILIVLFFVITPVSGQPLSDATGIINRLDVQTSGYAFEIKLTSNFDLTDYTFDKDEKQITLYFDSALENNLAEIIIPKDLLSGNFMFYLNDQEFLPRVESNKQISFITLNFTGSGTVL
;
A
#
# COMPACT_ATOMS: atom_id res chain seq x y z
N MET A 1 -40.44 -15.97 -0.42
CA MET A 1 -39.52 -15.03 0.27
C MET A 1 -38.36 -14.77 -0.68
N LYS A 2 -38.02 -13.50 -0.93
CA LYS A 2 -37.15 -13.06 -2.04
C LYS A 2 -35.66 -13.31 -1.75
N PRO A 3 -34.87 -13.90 -2.67
CA PRO A 3 -33.44 -14.11 -2.49
C PRO A 3 -32.64 -12.87 -2.95
N VAL A 4 -32.95 -11.69 -2.42
CA VAL A 4 -32.33 -10.43 -2.89
C VAL A 4 -31.11 -10.03 -2.04
N ILE A 5 -30.90 -10.69 -0.89
CA ILE A 5 -29.85 -10.29 0.07
C ILE A 5 -28.47 -10.86 -0.29
N PHE A 6 -28.39 -11.97 -1.04
CA PHE A 6 -27.10 -12.60 -1.33
C PHE A 6 -26.29 -11.95 -2.47
N ILE A 7 -26.94 -11.17 -3.34
CA ILE A 7 -26.25 -10.47 -4.45
C ILE A 7 -25.52 -9.20 -3.98
N LEU A 8 -25.89 -8.63 -2.83
CA LEU A 8 -25.29 -7.37 -2.36
C LEU A 8 -23.89 -7.56 -1.75
N ILE A 9 -23.58 -8.74 -1.22
CA ILE A 9 -22.30 -9.01 -0.53
C ILE A 9 -21.15 -9.25 -1.53
N VAL A 10 -21.44 -9.66 -2.76
CA VAL A 10 -20.41 -9.95 -3.77
C VAL A 10 -19.87 -8.67 -4.44
N LEU A 11 -20.59 -7.54 -4.34
CA LEU A 11 -20.24 -6.31 -5.06
C LEU A 11 -19.19 -5.41 -4.36
N PHE A 12 -18.78 -5.72 -3.13
CA PHE A 12 -17.93 -4.82 -2.33
C PHE A 12 -16.42 -4.89 -2.64
N PHE A 13 -15.97 -5.79 -3.52
CA PHE A 13 -14.54 -6.06 -3.73
C PHE A 13 -13.93 -5.52 -5.04
N VAL A 14 -14.62 -4.62 -5.78
CA VAL A 14 -14.07 -4.09 -7.06
C VAL A 14 -14.14 -2.56 -7.10
N ILE A 15 -13.31 -1.91 -6.29
CA ILE A 15 -13.14 -0.45 -6.35
C ILE A 15 -11.64 -0.16 -6.48
N THR A 16 -11.11 -0.44 -7.66
CA THR A 16 -9.78 0.07 -8.03
C THR A 16 -9.91 1.58 -8.23
N PRO A 17 -9.07 2.43 -7.59
CA PRO A 17 -9.07 3.86 -7.86
C PRO A 17 -8.82 4.11 -9.35
N VAL A 18 -9.72 4.85 -9.98
CA VAL A 18 -9.67 5.16 -11.43
C VAL A 18 -8.63 6.25 -11.78
N SER A 19 -8.02 6.89 -10.76
CA SER A 19 -7.12 8.05 -10.93
C SER A 19 -5.64 7.80 -10.64
N GLY A 20 -5.25 6.57 -10.33
CA GLY A 20 -3.85 6.18 -10.46
C GLY A 20 -3.67 5.65 -11.87
N GLN A 21 -3.01 6.38 -12.77
CA GLN A 21 -2.39 5.71 -13.90
C GLN A 21 -1.44 4.71 -13.25
N PRO A 22 -1.71 3.39 -13.32
CA PRO A 22 -0.86 2.44 -12.63
C PRO A 22 0.56 2.61 -13.18
N LEU A 23 1.54 1.95 -12.58
CA LEU A 23 2.77 1.59 -13.27
C LEU A 23 2.50 0.74 -14.54
N SER A 24 1.38 0.88 -15.25
CA SER A 24 0.91 0.08 -16.39
C SER A 24 1.92 0.00 -17.54
N ASP A 25 2.91 0.90 -17.59
CA ASP A 25 4.00 0.85 -18.56
C ASP A 25 5.33 0.26 -18.00
N ALA A 26 5.41 -0.05 -16.70
CA ALA A 26 6.51 -0.73 -16.03
C ALA A 26 6.01 -1.98 -15.28
N THR A 27 6.50 -3.17 -15.63
CA THR A 27 6.11 -4.41 -14.93
C THR A 27 6.48 -4.34 -13.44
N GLY A 28 5.51 -4.08 -12.57
CA GLY A 28 5.69 -4.03 -11.12
C GLY A 28 5.37 -5.37 -10.44
N ILE A 29 6.13 -5.72 -9.42
CA ILE A 29 5.90 -6.84 -8.51
C ILE A 29 4.75 -6.46 -7.57
N ILE A 30 3.76 -7.34 -7.43
CA ILE A 30 2.59 -7.11 -6.57
C ILE A 30 2.74 -7.91 -5.28
N ASN A 31 2.72 -7.22 -4.14
CA ASN A 31 2.68 -7.79 -2.80
C ASN A 31 1.37 -7.40 -2.11
N ARG A 32 0.79 -8.34 -1.37
CA ARG A 32 -0.41 -8.15 -0.52
C ARG A 32 -0.01 -8.35 0.92
N LEU A 33 -0.17 -7.30 1.74
CA LEU A 33 0.23 -7.28 3.13
C LEU A 33 -1.01 -7.41 3.98
N ASP A 34 -1.16 -8.56 4.64
CA ASP A 34 -2.27 -8.80 5.56
C ASP A 34 -1.93 -8.20 6.93
N VAL A 35 -2.75 -7.25 7.38
CA VAL A 35 -2.63 -6.59 8.68
C VAL A 35 -3.81 -6.99 9.55
N GLN A 36 -3.52 -7.65 10.67
CA GLN A 36 -4.53 -8.01 11.67
C GLN A 36 -4.44 -7.05 12.86
N THR A 37 -5.49 -6.28 13.10
CA THR A 37 -5.57 -5.37 14.24
C THR A 37 -7.01 -5.16 14.68
N SER A 38 -7.20 -4.96 15.98
CA SER A 38 -8.53 -4.69 16.57
C SER A 38 -9.61 -5.72 16.21
N GLY A 39 -9.22 -6.98 15.94
CA GLY A 39 -10.14 -8.07 15.56
C GLY A 39 -10.57 -8.09 14.09
N TYR A 40 -9.99 -7.23 13.25
CA TYR A 40 -10.25 -7.17 11.81
C TYR A 40 -8.97 -7.48 11.01
N ALA A 41 -9.15 -7.96 9.79
CA ALA A 41 -8.09 -8.16 8.82
C ALA A 41 -8.22 -7.12 7.70
N PHE A 42 -7.10 -6.51 7.34
CA PHE A 42 -7.00 -5.50 6.29
C PHE A 42 -5.92 -5.91 5.29
N GLU A 43 -6.19 -5.74 4.00
CA GLU A 43 -5.20 -5.94 2.94
C GLU A 43 -4.62 -4.59 2.51
N ILE A 44 -3.31 -4.45 2.56
CA ILE A 44 -2.56 -3.36 1.92
C ILE A 44 -1.97 -3.92 0.63
N LYS A 45 -2.14 -3.22 -0.49
CA LYS A 45 -1.54 -3.61 -1.77
C LYS A 45 -0.32 -2.74 -2.07
N LEU A 46 0.82 -3.38 -2.29
CA LEU A 46 2.05 -2.77 -2.77
C LEU A 46 2.30 -3.25 -4.20
N THR A 47 2.55 -2.32 -5.11
CA THR A 47 3.11 -2.60 -6.44
C THR A 47 4.45 -1.88 -6.54
N SER A 48 5.56 -2.57 -6.77
CA SER A 48 6.90 -1.98 -6.76
C SER A 48 7.82 -2.52 -7.86
N ASN A 49 8.89 -1.80 -8.19
CA ASN A 49 9.98 -2.31 -9.03
C ASN A 49 11.17 -2.88 -8.21
N PHE A 50 10.95 -3.10 -6.91
CA PHE A 50 11.89 -3.66 -5.95
C PHE A 50 11.23 -4.80 -5.18
N ASP A 51 12.05 -5.65 -4.56
CA ASP A 51 11.62 -6.84 -3.85
C ASP A 51 11.27 -6.50 -2.40
N LEU A 52 10.01 -6.71 -2.00
CA LEU A 52 9.63 -6.63 -0.60
C LEU A 52 10.15 -7.86 0.14
N THR A 53 10.92 -7.66 1.20
CA THR A 53 11.51 -8.74 1.99
C THR A 53 10.71 -9.01 3.27
N ASP A 54 10.16 -7.98 3.90
CA ASP A 54 9.32 -8.11 5.10
C ASP A 54 8.46 -6.85 5.33
N TYR A 55 7.49 -6.92 6.25
CA TYR A 55 6.74 -5.77 6.71
C TYR A 55 6.28 -5.91 8.17
N THR A 56 6.16 -4.79 8.86
CA THR A 56 5.56 -4.74 10.21
C THR A 56 4.50 -3.66 10.31
N PHE A 57 3.55 -3.87 11.22
CA PHE A 57 2.51 -2.89 11.53
C PHE A 57 2.45 -2.66 13.05
N ASP A 58 2.69 -1.43 13.47
CA ASP A 58 2.50 -1.00 14.84
C ASP A 58 1.13 -0.32 14.98
N LYS A 59 0.24 -0.94 15.76
CA LYS A 59 -1.13 -0.44 15.98
C LYS A 59 -1.18 0.78 16.90
N ASP A 60 -0.22 0.92 17.80
CA ASP A 60 -0.20 1.95 18.83
C ASP A 60 0.43 3.23 18.25
N GLU A 61 1.48 3.08 17.46
CA GLU A 61 2.11 4.16 16.68
C GLU A 61 1.38 4.46 15.36
N LYS A 62 0.49 3.55 14.92
CA LYS A 62 -0.21 3.62 13.63
C LYS A 62 0.78 3.71 12.47
N GLN A 63 1.78 2.83 12.50
CA GLN A 63 2.90 2.84 11.57
C GLN A 63 2.94 1.54 10.77
N ILE A 64 3.24 1.65 9.48
CA ILE A 64 3.68 0.52 8.67
C ILE A 64 5.14 0.71 8.29
N THR A 65 5.93 -0.35 8.48
CA THR A 65 7.33 -0.39 8.06
C THR A 65 7.47 -1.45 6.98
N LEU A 66 8.06 -1.07 5.84
CA LEU A 66 8.31 -1.95 4.71
C LEU A 66 9.82 -2.17 4.60
N TYR A 67 10.24 -3.43 4.62
CA TYR A 67 11.62 -3.83 4.35
C TYR A 67 11.71 -4.34 2.92
N PHE A 68 12.67 -3.84 2.16
CA PHE A 68 12.81 -4.18 0.76
C PHE A 68 14.26 -4.12 0.29
N ASP A 69 14.54 -4.87 -0.77
CA ASP A 69 15.81 -4.87 -1.49
C ASP A 69 15.62 -4.34 -2.90
N SER A 70 16.59 -3.54 -3.35
CA SER A 70 16.59 -3.02 -4.71
C SER A 70 17.98 -3.00 -5.32
N ALA A 71 18.11 -3.68 -6.45
CA ALA A 71 19.27 -3.59 -7.33
C ALA A 71 19.21 -2.37 -8.29
N LEU A 72 18.13 -1.58 -8.23
CA LEU A 72 17.92 -0.42 -9.09
C LEU A 72 18.22 0.87 -8.34
N GLU A 73 18.84 1.84 -9.04
CA GLU A 73 19.04 3.18 -8.48
C GLU A 73 17.71 3.96 -8.40
N ASN A 74 16.79 3.75 -9.34
CA ASN A 74 15.50 4.45 -9.38
C ASN A 74 14.38 3.51 -8.94
N ASN A 75 13.74 3.84 -7.83
CA ASN A 75 12.71 3.01 -7.21
C ASN A 75 11.34 3.66 -7.31
N LEU A 76 10.37 2.86 -7.71
CA LEU A 76 8.98 3.24 -7.88
C LEU A 76 8.11 2.26 -7.11
N ALA A 77 7.16 2.79 -6.37
CA ALA A 77 6.11 1.97 -5.76
C ALA A 77 4.77 2.70 -5.67
N GLU A 78 3.71 1.90 -5.65
CA GLU A 78 2.35 2.32 -5.41
C GLU A 78 1.82 1.54 -4.21
N ILE A 79 1.24 2.24 -3.24
CA ILE A 79 0.67 1.63 -2.03
C ILE A 79 -0.81 2.02 -1.94
N ILE A 80 -1.67 1.02 -1.77
CA ILE A 80 -3.10 1.19 -1.50
C ILE A 80 -3.35 0.77 -0.06
N ILE A 81 -3.77 1.72 0.77
CA ILE A 81 -4.05 1.51 2.20
C ILE A 81 -5.55 1.76 2.46
N PRO A 82 -6.27 0.81 3.09
CA PRO A 82 -7.63 1.05 3.58
C PRO A 82 -7.67 2.16 4.63
N LYS A 83 -8.58 3.12 4.48
CA LYS A 83 -8.72 4.23 5.44
C LYS A 83 -9.19 3.81 6.83
N ASP A 84 -9.87 2.66 6.91
CA ASP A 84 -10.29 2.07 8.18
C ASP A 84 -9.12 1.44 8.95
N LEU A 85 -7.98 1.19 8.28
CA LEU A 85 -6.73 0.75 8.91
C LEU A 85 -5.86 1.94 9.32
N LEU A 86 -5.56 2.81 8.35
CA LEU A 86 -4.67 3.95 8.56
C LEU A 86 -5.18 5.16 7.77
N SER A 87 -5.36 6.28 8.45
CA SER A 87 -5.92 7.51 7.88
C SER A 87 -5.33 8.77 8.51
N GLY A 88 -5.62 9.91 7.90
CA GLY A 88 -5.11 11.22 8.32
C GLY A 88 -3.97 11.68 7.42
N ASN A 89 -3.08 12.48 7.99
CA ASN A 89 -1.87 12.93 7.31
C ASN A 89 -0.77 11.89 7.51
N PHE A 90 -0.16 11.47 6.42
CA PHE A 90 0.95 10.52 6.46
C PHE A 90 2.29 11.26 6.58
N MET A 91 3.20 10.68 7.36
CA MET A 91 4.63 11.01 7.34
C MET A 91 5.37 9.83 6.76
N PHE A 92 6.39 10.08 5.95
CA PHE A 92 7.13 9.03 5.25
C PHE A 92 8.61 9.16 5.52
N TYR A 93 9.23 8.04 5.81
CA TYR A 93 10.66 7.94 6.09
C TYR A 93 11.26 6.87 5.19
N LEU A 94 12.43 7.18 4.62
CA LEU A 94 13.29 6.24 3.92
C LEU A 94 14.63 6.25 4.64
N ASN A 95 14.98 5.14 5.29
CA ASN A 95 16.20 5.04 6.12
C ASN A 95 16.31 6.21 7.12
N ASP A 96 15.26 6.43 7.92
CA ASP A 96 15.13 7.50 8.92
C ASP A 96 15.14 8.94 8.36
N GLN A 97 15.27 9.11 7.04
CA GLN A 97 15.17 10.41 6.40
C GLN A 97 13.75 10.65 5.90
N GLU A 98 13.14 11.75 6.34
CA GLU A 98 11.81 12.14 5.87
C GLU A 98 11.85 12.46 4.36
N PHE A 99 10.82 12.03 3.63
CA PHE A 99 10.61 12.40 2.23
C PHE A 99 9.13 12.60 1.92
N LEU A 100 8.84 13.22 0.77
CA LEU A 100 7.49 13.67 0.41
C LEU A 100 6.97 12.93 -0.84
N PRO A 101 6.32 11.77 -0.68
CA PRO A 101 5.67 11.10 -1.80
C PRO A 101 4.35 11.78 -2.18
N ARG A 102 3.80 11.38 -3.33
CA ARG A 102 2.48 11.82 -3.77
C ARG A 102 1.41 11.01 -3.07
N VAL A 103 0.46 11.67 -2.42
CA VAL A 103 -0.67 11.03 -1.75
C VAL A 103 -1.97 11.51 -2.38
N GLU A 104 -2.75 10.57 -2.89
CA GLU A 104 -4.14 10.76 -3.27
C GLU A 104 -5.03 9.98 -2.31
N SER A 105 -6.27 10.41 -2.11
CA SER A 105 -7.17 9.74 -1.19
C SER A 105 -8.62 9.95 -1.57
N ASN A 106 -9.45 8.92 -1.36
CA ASN A 106 -10.90 9.00 -1.51
C ASN A 106 -11.59 8.61 -0.19
N LYS A 107 -12.85 8.18 -0.20
CA LYS A 107 -13.55 7.80 1.04
C LYS A 107 -13.10 6.47 1.63
N GLN A 108 -12.47 5.60 0.85
CA GLN A 108 -12.21 4.21 1.19
C GLN A 108 -10.72 3.91 1.33
N ILE A 109 -9.88 4.54 0.50
CA ILE A 109 -8.46 4.26 0.44
C ILE A 109 -7.62 5.52 0.38
N SER A 110 -6.37 5.36 0.78
CA SER A 110 -5.26 6.24 0.44
C SER A 110 -4.38 5.54 -0.61
N PHE A 111 -4.08 6.24 -1.69
CA PHE A 111 -3.23 5.81 -2.79
C PHE A 111 -1.94 6.63 -2.73
N ILE A 112 -0.81 5.98 -2.53
CA ILE A 112 0.49 6.60 -2.30
C ILE A 112 1.42 6.20 -3.44
N THR A 113 2.05 7.16 -4.10
CA THR A 113 3.09 6.92 -5.11
C THR A 113 4.45 7.33 -4.54
N LEU A 114 5.34 6.35 -4.41
CA LEU A 114 6.73 6.52 -4.00
C LEU A 114 7.62 6.63 -5.24
N ASN A 115 8.53 7.60 -5.22
CA ASN A 115 9.63 7.74 -6.17
C ASN A 115 10.86 8.21 -5.40
N PHE A 116 11.91 7.40 -5.36
CA PHE A 116 13.14 7.71 -4.64
C PHE A 116 14.36 7.08 -5.31
N THR A 117 15.52 7.65 -5.03
CA THR A 117 16.81 7.18 -5.53
C THR A 117 17.59 6.44 -4.44
N GLY A 118 18.21 5.31 -4.78
CA GLY A 118 19.07 4.53 -3.90
C GLY A 118 19.04 3.05 -4.26
N SER A 119 20.15 2.34 -4.06
CA SER A 119 20.20 0.87 -4.16
C SER A 119 20.59 0.29 -2.81
N GLY A 120 20.17 -0.94 -2.54
CA GLY A 120 20.42 -1.61 -1.27
C GLY A 120 20.14 -3.11 -1.36
N THR A 121 20.96 -3.89 -0.67
CA THR A 121 20.78 -5.33 -0.50
C THR A 121 20.99 -5.64 0.98
N VAL A 122 20.09 -6.41 1.59
CA VAL A 122 20.37 -7.07 2.87
C VAL A 122 21.47 -8.10 2.63
N LEU A 123 22.71 -7.77 3.02
CA LEU A 123 23.86 -8.69 2.99
C LEU A 123 23.80 -9.70 4.14
#